data_AF-A0A6I0V8G2-F1
#
_entry.id   AF-A0A6I0V8G2-F1
#
_cell.length_a   1.000
_cell.length_b   1.000
_cell.length_c   1.000
_cell.angle_alpha   90.00
_cell.angle_beta   90.00
_cell.angle_gamma   90.00
#
_symmetry.space_group_name_H-M   'P 1'
#
loop_
_entity.id
_entity.type
_entity.pdbx_description
1 polymer ?
#
loop_
_entity_poly.entity_id
_entity_poly.type
_entity_poly.pdbx_seq_one_letter_code
_entity_poly.pdbx_strand_id
1 'polypeptide(L)'
;MKDFTKWVDAWNTYNSAYDKAAEAGGGYSWTFFFMFLTFAASSVALFYETKRKKPIVTTVATVFALVGAMGVIQTVDIRSPKEIEAVVKVEKPRTLKDEIKHVWGLGDITCNDTGGDIDFASSKTRLPNGDSSCVAYRKDGIVEVVAHADSGKLGLYRKSDGKPLQSVGEE
;
A
#
# COMPACT_ATOMS: atom_id res chain seq x y z
N MET A 1 -7.01 -18.85 -21.03
CA MET A 1 -6.85 -17.76 -20.03
C MET A 1 -5.83 -18.16 -18.98
N LYS A 2 -5.05 -17.22 -18.47
CA LYS A 2 -4.01 -17.43 -17.45
C LYS A 2 -4.49 -16.91 -16.11
N ASP A 3 -4.06 -17.58 -15.05
CA ASP A 3 -4.43 -17.28 -13.67
C ASP A 3 -3.53 -16.17 -13.11
N PHE A 4 -4.15 -15.06 -12.68
CA PHE A 4 -3.48 -13.89 -12.09
C PHE A 4 -3.69 -13.82 -10.57
N THR A 5 -4.30 -14.82 -9.92
CA THR A 5 -4.52 -14.82 -8.46
C THR A 5 -3.20 -14.67 -7.69
N LYS A 6 -2.12 -15.32 -8.13
CA LYS A 6 -0.79 -15.15 -7.51
C LYS A 6 -0.25 -13.72 -7.60
N TRP A 7 -0.48 -13.06 -8.75
CA TRP A 7 -0.09 -11.66 -8.94
C TRP A 7 -0.90 -10.74 -8.03
N VAL A 8 -2.21 -10.99 -7.91
CA VAL A 8 -3.10 -10.28 -6.97
C VAL A 8 -2.64 -10.47 -5.51
N ASP A 9 -2.33 -11.70 -5.10
CA ASP A 9 -1.88 -12.02 -3.75
C ASP A 9 -0.56 -11.32 -3.41
N ALA A 10 0.36 -11.20 -4.37
CA ALA A 10 1.60 -10.45 -4.21
C ALA A 10 1.33 -8.96 -3.95
N TRP A 11 0.41 -8.34 -4.69
CA TRP A 11 -0.01 -6.96 -4.47
C TRP A 11 -0.72 -6.75 -3.14
N ASN A 12 -1.59 -7.67 -2.74
CA ASN A 12 -2.25 -7.62 -1.43
C ASN A 12 -1.24 -7.70 -0.28
N THR A 13 -0.23 -8.57 -0.42
CA THR A 13 0.84 -8.71 0.56
C THR A 13 1.68 -7.44 0.65
N TYR A 14 2.06 -6.86 -0.51
CA TYR A 14 2.80 -5.60 -0.58
C TYR A 14 2.03 -4.45 0.07
N ASN A 15 0.76 -4.24 -0.29
CA ASN A 15 -0.05 -3.17 0.27
C ASN A 15 -0.28 -3.36 1.78
N SER A 16 -0.57 -4.59 2.23
CA SER A 16 -0.74 -4.88 3.66
C SER A 16 0.53 -4.58 4.47
N ALA A 17 1.71 -4.82 3.90
CA ALA A 17 2.97 -4.43 4.53
C ALA A 17 3.07 -2.90 4.64
N TYR A 18 2.81 -2.16 3.56
CA TYR A 18 2.82 -0.69 3.59
C TYR A 18 1.82 -0.10 4.58
N ASP A 19 0.60 -0.61 4.64
CA ASP A 19 -0.42 -0.15 5.59
C ASP A 19 0.04 -0.37 7.04
N LYS A 20 0.60 -1.53 7.35
CA LYS A 20 1.16 -1.83 8.68
C LYS A 20 2.34 -0.90 9.04
N ALA A 21 3.17 -0.54 8.08
CA ALA A 21 4.24 0.44 8.30
C ALA A 21 3.69 1.85 8.54
N ALA A 22 2.66 2.26 7.79
CA ALA A 22 2.01 3.55 7.95
C ALA A 22 1.29 3.68 9.29
N GLU A 23 0.58 2.64 9.74
CA GLU A 23 -0.05 2.58 11.06
C GLU A 23 0.98 2.67 12.19
N ALA A 24 2.10 1.93 12.07
CA ALA A 24 3.19 2.02 13.03
C ALA A 24 3.73 3.46 13.09
N GLY A 25 4.01 4.09 11.95
CA GLY A 25 4.48 5.47 11.85
C GLY A 25 3.50 6.52 12.43
N GLY A 26 2.20 6.35 12.17
CA GLY A 26 1.14 7.26 12.61
C GLY A 26 0.93 7.26 14.13
N GLY A 27 1.07 6.10 14.78
CA GLY A 27 0.99 5.99 16.24
C GLY A 27 2.05 6.81 16.98
N TYR A 28 3.24 6.95 16.40
CA TYR A 28 4.32 7.76 16.99
C TYR A 28 4.01 9.27 16.93
N SER A 29 3.41 9.77 15.85
CA SER A 29 3.11 11.20 15.71
C SER A 29 2.10 11.69 16.76
N TRP A 30 1.05 10.90 17.02
CA TRP A 30 0.02 11.25 17.99
C TRP A 30 0.53 11.21 19.44
N THR A 31 1.38 10.25 19.78
CA THR A 31 1.96 10.15 21.13
C THR A 31 2.90 11.32 21.43
N PHE A 32 3.77 11.70 20.48
CA PHE A 32 4.58 12.91 20.62
C PHE A 32 3.73 14.18 20.71
N PHE A 33 2.66 14.29 19.92
CA PHE A 33 1.75 15.44 19.97
C PHE A 33 1.07 15.60 21.35
N PHE A 34 0.55 14.52 21.93
CA PHE A 34 -0.04 14.57 23.28
C PHE A 34 1.00 14.83 24.38
N MET A 35 2.23 14.33 24.23
CA MET A 35 3.32 14.66 25.14
C MET A 35 3.65 16.15 25.11
N PHE A 36 3.71 16.77 23.93
CA PHE A 36 3.96 18.21 23.80
C PHE A 36 2.79 19.06 24.36
N LEU A 37 1.54 18.66 24.12
CA LEU A 37 0.36 19.35 24.67
C LEU A 37 0.32 19.30 26.20
N THR A 38 0.61 18.14 26.79
CA THR A 38 0.65 18.00 28.25
C THR A 38 1.81 18.79 28.85
N PHE A 39 2.96 18.84 28.19
CA PHE A 39 4.10 19.66 28.61
C PHE A 39 3.78 21.17 28.54
N ALA A 40 3.14 21.63 27.47
CA ALA A 40 2.72 23.02 27.30
C ALA A 40 1.66 23.46 28.32
N ALA A 41 0.64 22.62 28.58
CA ALA A 41 -0.36 22.92 29.60
C ALA A 41 0.26 23.01 31.00
N SER A 42 1.24 22.15 31.28
CA SER A 42 1.91 22.12 32.58
C SER A 42 2.87 23.29 32.80
N SER A 43 3.58 23.75 31.76
CA SER A 43 4.43 24.93 31.85
C SER A 43 3.62 26.21 32.09
N VAL A 44 2.44 26.32 31.48
CA VAL A 44 1.48 27.41 31.76
C VAL A 44 0.98 27.35 33.20
N ALA A 45 0.64 26.17 33.73
CA ALA A 45 0.20 26.01 35.11
C ALA A 45 1.29 26.42 36.12
N LEU A 46 2.56 26.03 35.89
CA LEU A 46 3.70 26.44 36.71
C LEU A 46 3.97 27.95 36.65
N PHE A 47 3.80 28.59 35.49
CA PHE A 47 3.92 30.05 35.37
C PHE A 47 2.83 30.79 36.17
N TYR A 48 1.59 30.29 36.15
CA TYR A 48 0.50 30.83 36.95
C TYR A 48 0.71 30.62 38.47
N GLU A 49 1.33 29.51 38.88
CA GLU A 49 1.69 29.21 40.28
C GLU A 49 2.73 30.19 40.85
N THR A 50 3.78 30.55 40.10
CA THR A 50 4.79 31.52 40.60
C THR A 50 4.20 32.88 40.95
N LYS A 51 3.03 33.23 40.39
CA LYS A 51 2.29 34.45 40.69
C LYS A 51 1.38 34.34 41.93
N ARG A 52 0.92 33.15 42.29
CA ARG A 52 -0.02 32.92 43.40
C ARG A 52 0.58 31.92 44.39
N LYS A 53 1.23 32.40 45.45
CA LYS A 53 1.80 31.62 46.58
C LYS A 53 0.74 30.72 47.27
N LYS A 54 0.34 29.59 46.67
CA LYS A 54 -0.56 28.58 47.26
C LYS A 54 -0.03 27.17 46.97
N PRO A 55 -0.32 26.15 47.81
CA PRO A 55 0.32 24.84 47.75
C PRO A 55 -0.38 23.90 46.77
N ILE A 56 -0.41 24.25 45.48
CA ILE A 56 -0.98 23.39 44.42
C ILE A 56 0.11 22.51 43.78
N VAL A 57 1.39 22.79 44.08
CA VAL A 57 2.58 22.02 43.66
C VAL A 57 2.45 20.52 43.93
N THR A 58 1.86 20.11 45.05
CA THR A 58 1.68 18.69 45.39
C THR A 58 0.71 18.00 44.44
N THR A 59 -0.40 18.65 44.10
CA THR A 59 -1.41 18.14 43.15
C THR A 59 -0.81 18.02 41.75
N VAL A 60 -0.07 19.05 41.31
CA VAL A 60 0.60 19.06 40.01
C VAL A 60 1.67 17.97 39.94
N ALA A 61 2.47 17.78 40.99
CA ALA A 61 3.47 16.70 41.04
C ALA A 61 2.85 15.30 40.97
N THR A 62 1.70 15.06 41.62
CA THR A 62 0.96 13.79 41.47
C THR A 62 0.41 13.59 40.07
N VAL A 63 -0.11 14.63 39.42
CA VAL A 63 -0.59 14.55 38.03
C VAL A 63 0.57 14.23 37.09
N PHE A 64 1.74 14.87 37.29
CA PHE A 64 2.96 14.56 36.54
C PHE A 64 3.46 13.12 36.76
N ALA A 65 3.43 12.62 37.99
CA ALA A 65 3.83 11.25 38.29
C ALA A 65 2.88 10.23 37.64
N LEU A 66 1.56 10.49 37.64
CA LEU A 66 0.55 9.62 37.02
C LEU A 66 0.61 9.65 35.48
N VAL A 67 0.80 10.83 34.88
CA VAL A 67 0.96 10.98 33.43
C VAL A 67 2.30 10.41 32.97
N GLY A 68 3.38 10.60 33.76
CA GLY A 68 4.68 9.99 33.51
C GLY A 68 4.62 8.45 33.58
N ALA A 69 3.91 7.90 34.56
CA ALA A 69 3.70 6.46 34.66
C ALA A 69 2.85 5.90 33.49
N MET A 70 1.79 6.60 33.08
CA MET A 70 1.03 6.20 31.88
C MET A 70 1.84 6.32 30.59
N GLY A 71 2.71 7.33 30.47
CA GLY A 71 3.62 7.48 29.33
C GLY A 71 4.60 6.31 29.21
N VAL A 72 5.10 5.78 30.34
CA VAL A 72 5.99 4.60 30.36
C VAL A 72 5.23 3.31 30.03
N ILE A 73 3.93 3.22 30.32
CA ILE A 73 3.12 2.03 29.98
C ILE A 73 2.78 1.98 28.47
N GLN A 74 2.85 3.10 27.75
CA GLN A 74 2.61 3.12 26.29
C GLN A 74 3.88 2.90 25.46
N THR A 75 5.07 2.91 26.06
CA THR A 75 6.34 2.64 25.35
C THR A 75 6.69 1.15 25.24
N VAL A 76 5.91 0.24 25.84
CA VAL A 76 6.19 -1.20 25.76
C VAL A 76 5.76 -1.84 24.43
N ASP A 77 4.99 -1.12 23.60
CA ASP A 77 4.64 -1.55 22.24
C ASP A 77 5.34 -0.70 21.17
N ILE A 78 6.55 -0.21 21.49
CA ILE A 78 7.45 0.32 20.48
C ILE A 78 7.98 -0.87 19.68
N ARG A 79 7.27 -1.25 18.61
CA ARG A 79 7.84 -2.12 17.58
C ARG A 79 9.17 -1.53 17.16
N SER A 80 10.23 -2.31 17.33
CA SER A 80 11.59 -1.84 17.08
C SER A 80 11.71 -1.26 15.67
N PRO A 81 12.53 -0.22 15.45
CA PRO A 81 12.73 0.36 14.10
C PRO A 81 13.13 -0.68 13.05
N LYS A 82 13.73 -1.81 13.48
CA LYS A 82 14.04 -2.96 12.62
C LYS A 82 12.80 -3.65 12.05
N GLU A 83 11.68 -3.68 12.78
CA GLU A 83 10.42 -4.23 12.27
C GLU A 83 9.80 -3.31 11.22
N ILE A 84 9.90 -2.00 11.38
CA ILE A 84 9.44 -1.02 10.38
C ILE A 84 10.31 -1.13 9.11
N GLU A 85 11.62 -1.28 9.27
CA GLU A 85 12.56 -1.44 8.16
C GLU A 85 12.41 -2.80 7.45
N ALA A 86 12.04 -3.86 8.17
CA ALA A 86 11.72 -5.17 7.59
C ALA A 86 10.40 -5.16 6.81
N VAL A 87 9.40 -4.38 7.24
CA VAL A 87 8.13 -4.20 6.53
C VAL A 87 8.32 -3.44 5.21
N VAL A 88 9.30 -2.54 5.13
CA VAL A 88 9.64 -1.80 3.89
C VAL A 88 10.43 -2.66 2.88
N LYS A 89 10.99 -3.81 3.29
CA LYS A 89 11.75 -4.70 2.39
C LYS A 89 10.90 -5.60 1.50
N VAL A 90 9.57 -5.47 1.49
CA VAL A 90 8.75 -6.21 0.54
C VAL A 90 8.99 -5.65 -0.86
N GLU A 91 9.58 -6.48 -1.74
CA GLU A 91 9.87 -6.10 -3.11
C GLU A 91 8.57 -5.76 -3.86
N LYS A 92 8.57 -4.63 -4.58
CA LYS A 92 7.40 -4.16 -5.31
C LYS A 92 7.02 -5.16 -6.41
N PRO A 93 5.81 -5.73 -6.40
CA PRO A 93 5.37 -6.64 -7.46
C PRO A 93 5.32 -5.93 -8.82
N ARG A 94 5.37 -6.72 -9.91
CA ARG A 94 5.29 -6.21 -11.28
C ARG A 94 3.93 -5.55 -11.54
N THR A 95 3.90 -4.52 -12.38
CA THR A 95 2.64 -3.94 -12.82
C THR A 95 1.85 -4.95 -13.67
N LEU A 96 0.53 -4.77 -13.81
CA LEU A 96 -0.29 -5.67 -14.63
C LEU A 96 0.24 -5.72 -16.08
N LYS A 97 0.61 -4.55 -16.63
CA LYS A 97 1.27 -4.44 -17.94
C LYS A 97 2.54 -5.28 -18.04
N ASP A 98 3.43 -5.19 -17.05
CA ASP A 98 4.70 -5.94 -17.05
C ASP A 98 4.49 -7.45 -16.88
N GLU A 99 3.50 -7.85 -16.07
CA GLU A 99 3.15 -9.25 -15.90
C GLU A 99 2.57 -9.85 -17.19
N ILE A 100 1.71 -9.12 -17.90
CA ILE A 100 1.20 -9.52 -19.22
C ILE A 100 2.34 -9.66 -20.22
N LYS A 101 3.27 -8.69 -20.26
CA LYS A 101 4.46 -8.78 -21.12
C LYS A 101 5.29 -10.01 -20.80
N HIS A 102 5.44 -10.35 -19.52
CA HIS A 102 6.17 -11.53 -19.10
C HIS A 102 5.48 -12.84 -19.50
N VAL A 103 4.17 -12.96 -19.24
CA VAL A 103 3.40 -14.18 -19.53
C VAL A 103 3.28 -14.45 -21.03
N TRP A 104 3.12 -13.42 -21.85
CA TRP A 104 2.94 -13.55 -23.31
C TRP A 104 4.19 -13.19 -24.13
N GLY A 105 5.31 -12.86 -23.49
CA GLY A 105 6.58 -12.56 -24.17
C GLY A 105 6.50 -11.32 -25.07
N LEU A 106 5.69 -10.34 -24.70
CA LEU A 106 5.43 -9.14 -25.49
C LEU A 106 6.51 -8.08 -25.22
N GLY A 107 6.92 -7.37 -26.28
CA GLY A 107 7.79 -6.20 -26.15
C GLY A 107 7.06 -5.03 -25.48
N ASP A 108 5.81 -4.80 -25.89
CA ASP A 108 4.91 -3.88 -25.20
C ASP A 108 3.43 -4.23 -25.43
N ILE A 109 2.55 -3.63 -24.63
CA ILE A 109 1.09 -3.68 -24.85
C ILE A 109 0.48 -2.32 -24.52
N THR A 110 -0.38 -1.84 -25.42
CA THR A 110 -1.12 -0.58 -25.27
C THR A 110 -2.59 -0.88 -25.39
N CYS A 111 -3.34 -0.64 -24.33
CA CYS A 111 -4.78 -0.82 -24.30
C CYS A 111 -5.47 0.53 -24.43
N ASN A 112 -6.62 0.55 -25.10
CA ASN A 112 -7.34 1.80 -25.32
C ASN A 112 -8.14 2.15 -24.06
N ASP A 113 -7.63 3.11 -23.29
CA ASP A 113 -8.23 3.56 -22.02
C ASP A 113 -9.57 4.31 -22.20
N THR A 114 -10.03 4.48 -23.45
CA THR A 114 -11.23 5.26 -23.83
C THR A 114 -12.54 4.48 -23.73
N GLY A 115 -12.66 3.56 -22.76
CA GLY A 115 -13.90 2.83 -22.50
C GLY A 115 -13.76 1.39 -22.01
N GLY A 116 -12.54 0.90 -21.73
CA GLY A 116 -12.32 -0.40 -21.10
C GLY A 116 -12.20 -0.26 -19.57
N ASP A 117 -12.91 -1.10 -18.82
CA ASP A 117 -12.86 -1.18 -17.34
C ASP A 117 -11.46 -1.56 -16.78
N ILE A 118 -10.51 -1.87 -17.65
CA ILE A 118 -9.18 -2.37 -17.31
C ILE A 118 -8.15 -1.25 -17.40
N ASP A 119 -7.82 -0.69 -16.24
CA ASP A 119 -6.66 0.17 -16.09
C ASP A 119 -5.40 -0.70 -15.92
N PHE A 120 -4.62 -0.81 -17.00
CA PHE A 120 -3.41 -1.62 -17.05
C PHE A 120 -2.19 -0.96 -16.41
N ALA A 121 -2.28 0.33 -16.08
CA ALA A 121 -1.22 1.11 -15.48
C ALA A 121 -1.32 1.13 -13.95
N SER A 122 -2.51 0.95 -13.37
CA SER A 122 -2.66 0.95 -11.92
C SER A 122 -2.30 -0.37 -11.24
N SER A 123 -1.65 -0.24 -10.09
CA SER A 123 -1.42 -1.29 -9.11
C SER A 123 -2.73 -1.62 -8.39
N LYS A 124 -3.66 -2.29 -9.08
CA LYS A 124 -4.90 -2.72 -8.45
C LYS A 124 -4.71 -4.06 -7.74
N THR A 125 -5.25 -4.14 -6.53
CA THR A 125 -5.41 -5.37 -5.72
C THR A 125 -6.42 -6.35 -6.32
N ARG A 126 -6.95 -6.06 -7.51
CA ARG A 126 -7.93 -6.88 -8.20
C ARG A 126 -7.76 -6.74 -9.69
N LEU A 127 -7.81 -7.87 -10.39
CA LEU A 127 -7.96 -7.88 -11.83
C LEU A 127 -9.38 -7.36 -12.17
N PRO A 128 -9.53 -6.25 -12.90
CA PRO A 128 -10.84 -5.77 -13.33
C PRO A 128 -11.50 -6.80 -14.24
N ASN A 129 -12.82 -6.93 -14.16
CA ASN A 129 -13.57 -7.78 -15.06
C ASN A 129 -13.95 -6.99 -16.31
N GLY A 130 -13.96 -7.65 -17.46
CA GLY A 130 -14.43 -7.06 -18.71
C GLY A 130 -13.46 -7.27 -19.87
N ASP A 131 -13.80 -6.61 -20.97
CA ASP A 131 -13.05 -6.68 -22.21
C ASP A 131 -12.42 -5.33 -22.53
N SER A 132 -11.16 -5.35 -22.93
CA SER A 132 -10.46 -4.16 -23.40
C SER A 132 -9.75 -4.44 -24.72
N SER A 133 -9.96 -3.58 -25.72
CA SER A 133 -9.22 -3.64 -26.97
C SER A 133 -7.79 -3.11 -26.75
N CYS A 134 -6.81 -3.90 -27.15
CA CYS A 134 -5.40 -3.61 -26.98
C CYS A 134 -4.61 -3.89 -28.26
N VAL A 135 -3.41 -3.30 -28.32
CA VAL A 135 -2.41 -3.52 -29.35
C VAL A 135 -1.20 -4.14 -28.68
N ALA A 136 -0.89 -5.38 -29.04
CA ALA A 136 0.26 -6.12 -28.55
C ALA A 136 1.43 -6.00 -29.53
N TYR A 137 2.59 -5.58 -29.03
CA TYR A 137 3.82 -5.46 -29.79
C TYR A 137 4.68 -6.69 -29.52
N ARG A 138 4.88 -7.53 -30.53
CA ARG A 138 5.77 -8.69 -30.48
C ARG A 138 7.00 -8.47 -31.35
N LYS A 139 7.97 -9.38 -31.24
CA LYS A 139 9.16 -9.38 -32.09
C LYS A 139 8.84 -9.63 -33.57
N ASP A 140 7.78 -10.38 -33.85
CA ASP A 140 7.29 -10.73 -35.19
C ASP A 140 6.33 -9.70 -35.79
N GLY A 141 5.88 -8.70 -35.01
CA GLY A 141 5.04 -7.61 -35.50
C GLY A 141 4.03 -7.10 -34.47
N ILE A 142 3.09 -6.28 -34.96
CA ILE A 142 2.01 -5.68 -34.17
C ILE A 142 0.74 -6.50 -34.36
N VAL A 143 0.05 -6.83 -33.26
CA VAL A 143 -1.18 -7.62 -33.28
C VAL A 143 -2.28 -6.92 -32.47
N GLU A 144 -3.43 -6.67 -33.08
CA GLU A 144 -4.63 -6.24 -32.35
C GLU A 144 -5.21 -7.41 -31.55
N VAL A 145 -5.38 -7.20 -30.24
CA VAL A 145 -5.88 -8.20 -29.30
C VAL A 145 -7.01 -7.63 -28.45
N VAL A 146 -7.87 -8.50 -27.96
CA VAL A 146 -8.86 -8.20 -26.92
C VAL A 146 -8.37 -8.88 -25.65
N ALA A 147 -8.13 -8.08 -24.61
CA ALA A 147 -7.86 -8.56 -23.28
C ALA A 147 -9.19 -8.83 -22.58
N HIS A 148 -9.48 -10.11 -22.34
CA HIS A 148 -10.65 -10.56 -21.60
C HIS A 148 -10.23 -10.95 -20.19
N ALA A 149 -10.80 -10.28 -19.20
CA ALA A 149 -10.56 -10.53 -17.80
C ALA A 149 -11.84 -11.00 -17.10
N ASP A 150 -11.76 -12.14 -16.45
CA ASP A 150 -12.86 -12.69 -15.67
C ASP A 150 -12.35 -13.44 -14.44
N SER A 151 -12.90 -13.12 -13.28
CA SER A 151 -12.74 -13.90 -12.04
C SER A 151 -11.28 -14.20 -11.69
N GLY A 152 -10.39 -13.21 -11.86
CA GLY A 152 -8.95 -13.33 -11.58
C GLY A 152 -8.12 -13.99 -12.69
N LYS A 153 -8.73 -14.27 -13.84
CA LYS A 153 -8.05 -14.82 -15.02
C LYS A 153 -8.04 -13.79 -16.14
N LEU A 154 -6.95 -13.77 -16.91
CA LEU A 154 -6.78 -12.90 -18.06
C LEU A 154 -6.45 -13.73 -19.31
N GLY A 155 -7.12 -13.45 -20.42
CA GLY A 155 -6.77 -13.99 -21.73
C GLY A 155 -6.56 -12.86 -22.73
N LEU A 156 -5.54 -12.99 -23.58
CA LEU A 156 -5.41 -12.17 -24.77
C LEU A 156 -5.93 -12.97 -25.96
N TYR A 157 -6.84 -12.39 -26.73
CA TYR A 157 -7.42 -13.02 -27.92
C TYR A 157 -7.15 -12.14 -29.13
N ARG A 158 -6.67 -12.70 -30.24
CA ARG A 158 -6.43 -11.93 -31.45
C ARG A 158 -7.77 -11.48 -32.04
N LYS A 159 -7.90 -10.19 -32.36
CA LYS A 159 -9.15 -9.61 -32.86
C LYS A 159 -9.55 -10.12 -34.25
N SER A 160 -8.57 -10.54 -35.06
CA SER A 160 -8.82 -10.99 -36.43
C SER A 160 -9.47 -12.37 -36.54
N ASP A 161 -9.15 -13.29 -35.63
CA ASP A 161 -9.59 -14.69 -35.70
C ASP A 161 -10.20 -15.21 -34.38
N GLY A 162 -10.25 -14.37 -33.34
CA GLY A 162 -10.74 -14.72 -32.01
C GLY A 162 -9.88 -15.75 -31.28
N LYS A 163 -8.72 -16.14 -31.82
CA LYS A 163 -7.90 -17.20 -31.23
C LYS A 163 -7.11 -16.67 -30.03
N PRO A 164 -6.91 -17.49 -28.99
CA PRO A 164 -6.09 -17.10 -27.85
C PRO A 164 -4.64 -16.89 -28.30
N LEU A 165 -4.04 -15.83 -27.77
CA LEU A 165 -2.63 -15.55 -27.93
C LEU A 165 -1.84 -16.55 -27.07
N GLN A 166 -0.96 -17.32 -27.71
CA GLN A 166 -0.09 -18.28 -27.00
C GLN A 166 0.81 -17.54 -26.01
N SER A 167 0.86 -18.08 -24.79
CA SER A 167 1.77 -17.62 -23.76
C SER A 167 3.16 -18.23 -23.93
N VAL A 168 4.16 -17.66 -23.28
CA VAL A 168 5.52 -18.20 -23.27
C VAL A 168 5.49 -19.57 -22.59
N GLY A 169 5.91 -20.62 -23.31
CA GLY A 169 5.96 -22.00 -22.81
C GLY A 169 4.75 -22.86 -23.11
N GLU A 170 3.77 -22.37 -23.87
CA GLU A 170 2.79 -23.23 -24.56
C GLU A 170 3.33 -23.59 -25.94
N GLU A 171 3.92 -24.78 -26.06
CA GLU A 171 4.10 -25.51 -27.34
C GLU A 171 2.86 -26.35 -27.66
#